data_AF-A0A949E6R2-F1
#
_entry.id   AF-A0A949E6R2-F1
#
_cell.length_a   1.000
_cell.length_b   1.000
_cell.length_c   1.000
_cell.angle_alpha   90.00
_cell.angle_beta   90.00
_cell.angle_gamma   90.00
#
_symmetry.space_group_name_H-M   'P 1'
#
loop_
_entity.id
_entity.type
_entity.pdbx_description
1 polymer ?
#
loop_
_entity_poly.entity_id
_entity_poly.type
_entity_poly.pdbx_seq_one_letter_code
_entity_poly.pdbx_strand_id
1 'polypeptide(L)'
;MSSDNRRLVEEVEAGLAELPMFDVHTHLVGGRLGARGLHDILLYHMVVSDLYAAGCPSGARLTQFPNRPTHEEARQRLAEAIPYLLPVSGKGGHG
;
A
#
# COMPACT_ATOMS: atom_id res chain seq x y z
N MET A 1 -2.77 30.83 5.54
CA MET A 1 -1.29 30.84 5.50
C MET A 1 -0.84 31.85 4.47
N SER A 2 0.20 32.64 4.76
CA SER A 2 0.79 33.58 3.80
C SER A 2 1.35 32.83 2.59
N SER A 3 1.33 33.44 1.40
CA SER A 3 1.93 32.91 0.17
C SER A 3 3.41 32.54 0.36
N ASP A 4 4.12 33.30 1.19
CA ASP A 4 5.54 33.08 1.47
C ASP A 4 5.78 31.80 2.28
N ASN A 5 4.88 31.47 3.20
CA ASN A 5 4.96 30.23 3.97
C ASN A 5 4.71 29.00 3.09
N ARG A 6 3.82 29.10 2.09
CA ARG A 6 3.57 27.99 1.17
C ARG A 6 4.80 27.71 0.30
N ARG A 7 5.41 28.76 -0.24
CA ARG A 7 6.64 28.65 -1.04
C ARG A 7 7.79 28.05 -0.24
N LEU A 8 7.99 28.49 1.01
CA LEU A 8 9.03 27.94 1.87
C LEU A 8 8.82 26.43 2.13
N VAL A 9 7.56 25.99 2.35
CA VAL A 9 7.25 24.57 2.51
C VAL A 9 7.60 23.78 1.25
N GLU A 10 7.18 24.26 0.07
CA GLU A 10 7.49 23.62 -1.21
C GLU A 10 9.01 23.50 -1.46
N GLU A 11 9.78 24.55 -1.13
CA GLU A 11 11.25 24.55 -1.27
C GLU A 11 11.91 23.55 -0.32
N VAL A 12 11.44 23.44 0.93
CA VAL A 12 11.95 22.46 1.90
C VAL A 12 11.58 21.04 1.49
N GLU A 13 10.35 20.79 1.05
CA GLU A 13 9.90 19.47 0.57
C GLU A 13 10.74 19.00 -0.63
N ALA A 14 11.00 19.90 -1.58
CA ALA A 14 11.86 19.59 -2.73
C ALA A 14 13.28 19.22 -2.29
N GLY A 15 13.90 19.98 -1.38
CA GLY A 15 15.24 19.69 -0.88
C GLY A 15 15.32 18.38 -0.10
N LEU A 16 14.30 18.03 0.67
CA LEU A 16 14.25 16.75 1.40
C LEU A 16 14.07 15.54 0.47
N ALA A 17 13.33 15.70 -0.63
CA ALA A 17 13.10 14.63 -1.60
C ALA A 17 14.37 14.20 -2.35
N GLU A 18 15.40 15.04 -2.39
CA GLU A 18 16.70 14.71 -3.01
C GLU A 18 17.60 13.83 -2.12
N LEU A 19 17.30 13.72 -0.82
CA LEU A 19 18.10 12.92 0.10
C LEU A 19 17.86 11.42 -0.14
N PRO A 20 18.92 10.58 -0.15
CA PRO A 20 18.77 9.14 -0.21
C PRO A 20 17.91 8.62 0.95
N MET A 21 16.94 7.75 0.65
CA MET A 21 16.14 7.09 1.67
C MET A 21 17.01 6.11 2.47
N PHE A 22 17.03 6.29 3.78
CA PHE A 22 17.74 5.40 4.70
C PHE A 22 16.75 4.72 5.63
N ASP A 23 16.36 3.48 5.28
CA ASP A 23 15.46 2.66 6.08
C ASP A 23 16.27 1.81 7.08
N VAL A 24 16.40 2.32 8.30
CA VAL A 24 17.14 1.67 9.39
C VAL A 24 16.45 0.41 9.92
N HIS A 25 15.18 0.18 9.61
CA HIS A 25 14.43 -0.94 10.13
C HIS A 25 13.37 -1.43 9.13
N THR A 26 13.71 -2.50 8.42
CA THR A 26 12.82 -3.11 7.44
C THR A 26 12.69 -4.61 7.65
N HIS A 27 11.55 -5.17 7.23
CA HIS A 27 11.31 -6.61 7.19
C HIS A 27 11.53 -7.19 5.78
N LEU A 28 12.23 -6.48 4.90
CA LEU A 28 12.66 -7.02 3.62
C LEU A 28 13.60 -8.21 3.83
N VAL A 29 13.42 -9.24 2.99
CA VAL A 29 14.22 -10.46 3.03
C VAL A 29 15.18 -10.49 1.84
N GLY A 30 16.40 -11.01 2.05
CA GLY A 30 17.38 -11.19 0.98
C GLY A 30 16.79 -11.99 -0.18
N GLY A 31 16.82 -11.42 -1.39
CA GLY A 31 16.23 -12.01 -2.60
C GLY A 31 14.78 -11.59 -2.90
N ARG A 32 14.13 -10.79 -2.03
CA ARG A 32 12.83 -10.14 -2.31
C ARG A 32 12.82 -8.72 -1.73
N LEU A 33 13.59 -7.84 -2.37
CA LEU A 33 13.76 -6.44 -1.94
C LEU A 33 12.55 -5.54 -2.23
N GLY A 34 11.43 -6.11 -2.70
CA GLY A 34 10.22 -5.35 -2.99
C GLY A 34 9.04 -6.25 -3.35
N ALA A 35 7.88 -5.61 -3.52
CA ALA A 35 6.68 -6.26 -4.01
C ALA A 35 6.87 -6.77 -5.44
N ARG A 36 6.43 -8.00 -5.74
CA ARG A 36 6.54 -8.63 -7.07
C ARG A 36 5.20 -8.67 -7.82
N GLY A 37 4.14 -8.19 -7.20
CA GLY A 37 2.82 -8.08 -7.81
C GLY A 37 1.83 -7.47 -6.84
N LEU A 38 0.61 -7.23 -7.34
CA LEU A 38 -0.44 -6.55 -6.58
C LEU A 38 -0.81 -7.28 -5.28
N HIS A 39 -0.67 -8.61 -5.23
CA HIS A 39 -0.94 -9.41 -4.03
C HIS A 39 0.03 -9.11 -2.88
N ASP A 40 1.30 -8.79 -3.16
CA ASP A 40 2.26 -8.42 -2.12
C ASP A 40 1.92 -7.07 -1.46
N ILE A 41 1.13 -6.23 -2.16
CA ILE A 41 0.68 -4.91 -1.70
C ILE A 41 -0.70 -5.03 -1.03
N LEU A 42 -1.70 -5.49 -1.78
CA LEU A 42 -3.10 -5.51 -1.32
C LEU A 42 -3.39 -6.56 -0.26
N LEU A 43 -2.59 -7.64 -0.23
CA LEU A 43 -2.75 -8.70 0.77
C LEU A 43 -1.65 -8.63 1.84
N TYR A 44 -1.01 -7.46 1.94
CA TYR A 44 -0.20 -7.10 3.10
C TYR A 44 -1.09 -6.99 4.33
N HIS A 45 -0.59 -7.44 5.48
CA HIS A 45 -1.43 -7.64 6.66
C HIS A 45 -2.15 -6.38 7.19
N MET A 46 -1.59 -5.18 6.97
CA MET A 46 -2.30 -3.94 7.28
C MET A 46 -3.51 -3.75 6.34
N VAL A 47 -3.32 -3.93 5.03
CA VAL A 47 -4.39 -3.76 4.02
C VAL A 47 -5.47 -4.85 4.14
N VAL A 48 -5.09 -6.09 4.48
CA VAL A 48 -6.06 -7.18 4.71
C VAL A 48 -7.04 -6.84 5.84
N SER A 49 -6.57 -6.14 6.88
CA SER A 49 -7.42 -5.74 8.01
C SER A 49 -8.44 -4.68 7.58
N ASP A 50 -8.01 -3.71 6.79
CA ASP A 50 -8.90 -2.67 6.24
C ASP A 50 -9.92 -3.25 5.25
N LEU A 51 -9.48 -4.16 4.37
CA LEU A 51 -10.36 -4.89 3.46
C LEU A 51 -11.44 -5.67 4.23
N TYR A 52 -11.05 -6.35 5.30
CA TYR A 52 -11.98 -7.09 6.15
C TYR A 52 -12.98 -6.16 6.85
N ALA A 53 -12.51 -5.02 7.38
CA ALA A 53 -13.38 -4.00 7.95
C ALA A 53 -14.35 -3.39 6.92
N ALA A 54 -13.95 -3.31 5.65
CA ALA A 54 -14.79 -2.90 4.52
C ALA A 54 -15.78 -3.98 4.05
N GLY A 55 -15.78 -5.18 4.66
CA GLY A 55 -16.70 -6.27 4.36
C GLY A 55 -16.15 -7.35 3.42
N CYS A 56 -14.84 -7.32 3.09
CA CYS A 56 -14.21 -8.40 2.34
C CYS A 56 -14.34 -9.72 3.13
N PRO A 57 -14.79 -10.84 2.53
CA PRO A 57 -15.13 -12.05 3.28
C PRO A 57 -13.93 -12.64 4.02
N SER A 58 -12.73 -12.53 3.44
CA SER A 58 -11.52 -13.08 4.02
C SER A 58 -10.53 -12.00 4.49
N GLY A 59 -10.36 -11.95 5.81
CA GLY A 59 -9.32 -11.20 6.54
C GLY A 59 -8.06 -12.02 6.84
N ALA A 60 -7.93 -13.21 6.24
CA ALA A 60 -6.75 -14.05 6.45
C ALA A 60 -5.58 -13.61 5.57
N ARG A 61 -4.38 -13.68 6.15
CA ARG A 61 -3.11 -13.54 5.40
C ARG A 61 -2.98 -14.69 4.40
N LEU A 62 -2.30 -14.43 3.29
CA LEU A 62 -1.85 -15.46 2.35
C LEU A 62 -0.90 -16.47 3.03
N THR A 63 -0.67 -17.61 2.38
CA THR A 63 0.36 -18.59 2.75
C THR A 63 1.69 -17.90 3.07
N GLN A 64 2.22 -18.11 4.28
CA GLN A 64 3.40 -17.41 4.79
C GLN A 64 4.68 -18.25 4.73
N PHE A 65 5.80 -17.60 5.04
CA PHE A 65 7.11 -18.23 5.21
C PHE A 65 7.03 -19.46 6.15
N PRO A 66 7.76 -20.56 5.88
CA PRO A 66 8.75 -20.75 4.80
C PRO A 66 8.15 -20.98 3.41
N ASN A 67 6.83 -21.20 3.35
CA ASN A 67 6.11 -21.41 2.10
C ASN A 67 5.81 -20.08 1.41
N ARG A 68 5.06 -20.14 0.31
CA ARG A 68 4.64 -18.96 -0.46
C ARG A 68 3.23 -19.19 -0.99
N PRO A 69 2.46 -18.12 -1.20
CA PRO A 69 1.20 -18.26 -1.89
C PRO A 69 1.43 -18.79 -3.28
N THR A 70 0.52 -19.66 -3.72
CA THR A 70 0.48 -20.07 -5.12
C THR A 70 -0.05 -18.92 -5.97
N HIS A 71 0.21 -18.95 -7.28
CA HIS A 71 -0.41 -18.01 -8.22
C HIS A 71 -1.93 -18.06 -8.17
N GLU A 72 -2.49 -19.26 -7.96
CA GLU A 72 -3.93 -19.47 -7.84
C GLU A 72 -4.50 -18.82 -6.59
N GLU A 73 -3.88 -19.05 -5.43
CA GLU A 73 -4.27 -18.43 -4.15
C GLU A 73 -4.23 -16.91 -4.25
N ALA A 74 -3.12 -16.35 -4.76
CA ALA A 74 -2.97 -14.93 -4.93
C ALA A 74 -4.03 -14.34 -5.89
N ARG A 75 -4.31 -15.02 -7.00
CA ARG A 75 -5.32 -14.57 -7.98
C ARG A 75 -6.74 -14.61 -7.40
N GLN A 76 -7.09 -15.68 -6.70
CA GLN A 76 -8.40 -15.81 -6.06
C GLN A 76 -8.61 -14.72 -5.01
N ARG A 77 -7.62 -14.50 -4.15
CA ARG A 77 -7.69 -13.51 -3.07
C ARG A 77 -7.71 -12.08 -3.59
N LEU A 78 -6.99 -11.80 -4.68
CA LEU A 78 -7.08 -10.50 -5.36
C LEU A 78 -8.46 -10.26 -5.97
N ALA A 79 -9.03 -11.25 -6.68
CA ALA A 79 -10.36 -11.12 -7.26
C ALA A 79 -11.44 -10.89 -6.18
N GLU A 80 -11.29 -11.52 -5.02
CA GLU A 80 -12.15 -11.32 -3.86
C GLU A 80 -11.99 -9.92 -3.24
N ALA A 81 -10.76 -9.39 -3.17
CA ALA A 81 -10.46 -8.11 -2.54
C ALA A 81 -10.83 -6.89 -3.40
N ILE A 82 -10.67 -6.97 -4.72
CA ILE A 82 -10.87 -5.84 -5.65
C ILE A 82 -12.21 -5.09 -5.45
N PRO A 83 -13.37 -5.77 -5.29
CA PRO A 83 -14.64 -5.09 -5.07
C PRO A 83 -14.72 -4.22 -3.81
N TYR A 84 -13.85 -4.47 -2.83
CA TYR A 84 -13.79 -3.76 -1.55
C TYR A 84 -12.71 -2.67 -1.52
N LEU A 85 -11.90 -2.57 -2.59
CA LEU A 85 -11.09 -1.38 -2.84
C LEU A 85 -12.08 -0.28 -3.24
N LEU A 86 -12.25 0.73 -2.39
CA LEU A 86 -13.15 1.86 -2.65
C LEU A 86 -12.98 2.39 -4.09
N PRO A 87 -14.06 2.74 -4.81
CA PRO A 87 -13.92 3.38 -6.10
C PRO A 87 -13.33 4.78 -5.94
N VAL A 88 -12.34 5.11 -6.77
CA VAL A 88 -12.11 6.49 -7.18
C VAL A 88 -13.35 6.95 -7.97
N SER A 89 -14.17 7.79 -7.35
CA SER A 89 -15.04 8.72 -8.07
C SER A 89 -14.73 10.11 -7.54
N GLY A 90 -14.08 10.92 -8.39
CA GLY A 90 -13.77 12.30 -8.07
C GLY A 90 -15.04 13.07 -7.70
N LYS A 91 -15.05 13.65 -6.50
CA LYS A 91 -15.82 14.87 -6.24
C LYS A 91 -14.87 16.04 -6.30
N GLY A 92 -14.69 16.56 -7.52
CA GLY A 92 -14.56 18.01 -7.66
C GLY A 92 -15.89 18.65 -7.23
N GLY A 93 -15.80 19.64 -6.34
CA GLY A 93 -16.92 20.35 -5.72
C GLY A 93 -16.57 20.62 -4.26
N HIS A 94 -15.80 21.66 -3.95
CA HIS A 94 -16.36 22.97 -3.59
C HIS A 94 -17.62 22.81 -2.72
N GLY A 95 -17.39 22.69 -1.42
CA GLY A 95 -18.28 23.15 -0.37
C GLY A 95 -17.49 24.14 0.48
#